data_AF-A0A914D6M0-F1
#
_entry.id   AF-A0A914D6M0-F1
#
_cell.length_a   1.000
_cell.length_b   1.000
_cell.length_c   1.000
_cell.angle_alpha   90.00
_cell.angle_beta   90.00
_cell.angle_gamma   90.00
#
_symmetry.space_group_name_H-M   'P 1'
#
loop_
_entity.id
_entity.type
_entity.pdbx_description
1 polymer ?
#
loop_
_entity_poly.entity_id
_entity_poly.type
_entity_poly.pdbx_seq_one_letter_code
_entity_poly.pdbx_strand_id
1 'polypeptide(L)'
;MALDSVQCYARMHNYEFIVIDLKNFEYNKTRCAHPDILFKRHCILADYMEKRSDLSYFLFIGADMGVVNPAHKIEEYIIPGIDLFFYYRIGLLKLTNGSFITPSVQHNVTSINYWGPFDIMADSFILRNTNYTRTFLRYWADSYYKVQYYAFFNDNPILHQVFMDYFAKDKDICFPLLMTAGTIIETYEWMACTNYVYGNNWTQEIFDDRVVIRKKYEKMWARDHGEYSIAKNKWSDRDFIAHGWKEQWRSNIDTWFPYKNAKYNFDLTLCGTKDALKNWHYPNGTRPEIKIEEAQLDKILDGWVSDVHKF
;
A
#
# COMPACT_ATOMS: atom_id res chain seq x y z
N MET A 1 0.37 -16.32 -10.96
CA MET A 1 1.43 -15.34 -11.29
C MET A 1 1.94 -14.61 -10.06
N ALA A 2 1.22 -13.58 -9.57
CA ALA A 2 1.65 -12.80 -8.40
C ALA A 2 1.83 -13.69 -7.16
N LEU A 3 0.81 -14.50 -6.84
CA LEU A 3 0.86 -15.45 -5.72
C LEU A 3 2.04 -16.43 -5.80
N ASP A 4 2.32 -16.97 -6.99
CA ASP A 4 3.43 -17.93 -7.19
C ASP A 4 4.79 -17.26 -6.97
N SER A 5 4.94 -15.99 -7.37
CA SER A 5 6.16 -15.21 -7.11
C SER A 5 6.40 -15.01 -5.62
N VAL A 6 5.34 -14.70 -4.85
CA VAL A 6 5.42 -14.52 -3.39
C VAL A 6 5.70 -15.87 -2.71
N GLN A 7 5.04 -16.94 -3.13
CA GLN A 7 5.28 -18.28 -2.61
C GLN A 7 6.72 -18.74 -2.87
N CYS A 8 7.23 -18.47 -4.07
CA CYS A 8 8.60 -18.81 -4.44
C CYS A 8 9.62 -18.03 -3.61
N TYR A 9 9.39 -16.72 -3.45
CA TYR A 9 10.21 -15.84 -2.63
C TYR A 9 10.26 -16.30 -1.17
N ALA A 10 9.10 -16.63 -0.60
CA ALA A 10 9.01 -17.13 0.76
C ALA A 10 9.81 -18.43 0.94
N ARG A 11 9.70 -19.39 0.01
CA ARG A 11 10.53 -20.60 0.03
C ARG A 11 12.02 -20.31 -0.09
N MET A 12 12.40 -19.36 -0.94
CA MET A 12 13.81 -18.99 -1.18
C MET A 12 14.48 -18.42 0.08
N HIS A 13 13.75 -17.63 0.86
CA HIS A 13 14.26 -16.99 2.08
C HIS A 13 13.83 -17.70 3.37
N ASN A 14 13.22 -18.88 3.27
CA ASN A 14 12.72 -19.65 4.41
C ASN A 14 11.70 -18.88 5.28
N TYR A 15 10.86 -18.06 4.65
CA TYR A 15 9.69 -17.44 5.27
C TYR A 15 8.48 -18.38 5.18
N GLU A 16 7.57 -18.23 6.13
CA GLU A 16 6.30 -18.92 6.06
C GLU A 16 5.34 -18.21 5.10
N PHE A 17 4.81 -18.96 4.13
CA PHE A 17 3.85 -18.47 3.16
C PHE A 17 2.43 -18.90 3.54
N ILE A 18 1.57 -17.93 3.81
CA ILE A 18 0.21 -18.15 4.29
C ILE A 18 -0.77 -17.49 3.33
N VAL A 19 -1.76 -18.28 2.88
CA VAL A 19 -2.88 -17.78 2.07
C VAL A 19 -4.15 -17.84 2.90
N ILE A 20 -4.81 -16.68 3.04
CA ILE A 20 -6.10 -16.58 3.72
C ILE A 20 -7.17 -16.37 2.65
N ASP A 21 -7.96 -17.41 2.38
CA ASP A 21 -9.14 -17.30 1.53
C ASP A 21 -10.34 -16.81 2.35
N LEU A 22 -10.69 -15.53 2.20
CA LEU A 22 -11.80 -14.90 2.91
C LEU A 22 -13.18 -15.44 2.52
N LYS A 23 -13.28 -16.21 1.41
CA LYS A 23 -14.51 -16.92 1.02
C LYS A 23 -14.72 -18.20 1.82
N ASN A 24 -13.70 -18.68 2.53
CA ASN A 24 -13.85 -19.84 3.41
C ASN A 24 -14.86 -19.53 4.53
N PHE A 25 -15.91 -20.35 4.59
CA PHE A 25 -17.05 -20.17 5.49
C PHE A 25 -16.66 -20.21 6.97
N GLU A 26 -15.55 -20.85 7.34
CA GLU A 26 -15.06 -20.86 8.72
C GLU A 26 -14.70 -19.45 9.21
N TYR A 27 -14.24 -18.56 8.30
CA TYR A 27 -14.01 -17.15 8.62
C TYR A 27 -15.29 -16.31 8.67
N ASN A 28 -16.45 -16.84 8.27
CA ASN A 28 -17.76 -16.18 8.48
C ASN A 28 -18.35 -16.50 9.86
N LYS A 29 -17.82 -17.53 10.55
CA LYS A 29 -18.25 -17.92 11.91
C LYS A 29 -17.42 -17.27 13.02
N THR A 30 -16.41 -16.49 12.67
CA THR A 30 -15.56 -15.80 13.64
C THR A 30 -16.22 -14.51 14.11
N ARG A 31 -15.57 -13.81 15.06
CA ARG A 31 -15.95 -12.45 15.45
C ARG A 31 -15.81 -11.42 14.32
N CYS A 32 -15.22 -11.78 13.18
CA CYS A 32 -14.97 -10.91 12.04
C CYS A 32 -16.12 -10.97 11.03
N ALA A 33 -17.33 -10.63 11.46
CA ALA A 33 -18.53 -10.66 10.64
C ALA A 33 -18.73 -9.40 9.76
N HIS A 34 -17.65 -8.66 9.46
CA HIS A 34 -17.68 -7.47 8.62
C HIS A 34 -18.23 -7.81 7.22
N PRO A 35 -19.30 -7.13 6.73
CA PRO A 35 -19.91 -7.41 5.44
C PRO A 35 -18.97 -7.20 4.25
N ASP A 36 -18.11 -6.19 4.34
CA ASP A 36 -17.16 -5.85 3.30
C ASP A 36 -15.84 -6.61 3.49
N ILE A 37 -15.40 -7.32 2.45
CA ILE A 37 -14.22 -8.18 2.48
C ILE A 37 -12.91 -7.42 2.73
N LEU A 38 -12.84 -6.14 2.33
CA LEU A 38 -11.66 -5.31 2.44
C LEU A 38 -11.47 -4.78 3.86
N PHE A 39 -12.55 -4.64 4.63
CA PHE A 39 -12.48 -4.41 6.08
C PHE A 39 -12.31 -5.73 6.85
N LYS A 40 -13.02 -6.79 6.42
CA LYS A 40 -12.97 -8.11 7.06
C LYS A 40 -11.54 -8.67 7.12
N ARG A 41 -10.73 -8.44 6.09
CA ARG A 41 -9.35 -8.94 6.02
C ARG A 41 -8.49 -8.51 7.21
N HIS A 42 -8.68 -7.29 7.71
CA HIS A 42 -7.92 -6.75 8.83
C HIS A 42 -8.28 -7.45 10.14
N CYS A 43 -9.57 -7.71 10.39
CA CYS A 43 -9.99 -8.47 11.56
C CYS A 43 -9.48 -9.92 11.51
N ILE A 44 -9.60 -10.59 10.35
CA ILE A 44 -9.12 -11.97 10.19
C ILE A 44 -7.60 -12.05 10.37
N LEU A 45 -6.85 -11.07 9.86
CA LEU A 45 -5.41 -10.98 10.08
C LEU A 45 -5.08 -10.84 11.57
N ALA A 46 -5.79 -9.98 12.30
CA ALA A 46 -5.60 -9.84 13.74
C ALA A 46 -5.85 -11.15 14.51
N ASP A 47 -6.91 -11.89 14.16
CA ASP A 47 -7.22 -13.21 14.73
C ASP A 47 -6.15 -14.24 14.41
N TYR A 48 -5.64 -14.23 13.17
CA TYR A 48 -4.60 -15.13 12.74
C TYR A 48 -3.28 -14.86 13.48
N MET A 49 -2.88 -13.59 13.58
CA MET A 49 -1.69 -13.16 14.32
C MET A 49 -1.75 -13.56 15.79
N GLU A 50 -2.94 -13.47 16.41
CA GLU A 50 -3.15 -13.90 17.80
C GLU A 50 -2.91 -15.41 17.98
N LYS A 51 -3.37 -16.23 17.04
CA LYS A 51 -3.17 -17.69 17.06
C LYS A 51 -1.73 -18.08 16.74
N ARG A 52 -1.01 -17.28 15.95
CA ARG A 52 0.37 -17.50 15.53
C ARG A 52 1.36 -16.67 16.34
N SER A 53 1.30 -16.84 17.67
CA SER A 53 2.20 -16.17 18.61
C SER A 53 3.68 -16.55 18.43
N ASP A 54 3.97 -17.61 17.69
CA ASP A 54 5.30 -18.05 17.28
C ASP A 54 5.93 -17.16 16.19
N LEU A 55 5.11 -16.41 15.44
CA LEU A 55 5.56 -15.50 14.39
C LEU A 55 5.70 -14.07 14.92
N SER A 56 6.88 -13.48 14.70
CA SER A 56 7.22 -12.14 15.22
C SER A 56 6.77 -10.99 14.30
N TYR A 57 6.84 -11.19 12.99
CA TYR A 57 6.48 -10.18 11.99
C TYR A 57 5.64 -10.80 10.88
N PHE A 58 4.77 -9.98 10.29
CA PHE A 58 3.91 -10.32 9.18
C PHE A 58 4.08 -9.24 8.11
N LEU A 59 4.37 -9.64 6.88
CA LEU A 59 4.18 -8.80 5.70
C LEU A 59 2.83 -9.14 5.09
N PHE A 60 1.88 -8.22 5.20
CA PHE A 60 0.60 -8.32 4.51
C PHE A 60 0.77 -7.90 3.06
N ILE A 61 0.18 -8.65 2.13
CA ILE A 61 0.27 -8.43 0.69
C ILE A 61 -1.09 -8.80 0.06
N GLY A 62 -1.64 -7.91 -0.77
CA GLY A 62 -2.82 -8.19 -1.57
C GLY A 62 -2.60 -9.23 -2.68
N ALA A 63 -3.68 -9.82 -3.18
CA ALA A 63 -3.61 -10.94 -4.11
C ALA A 63 -3.05 -10.58 -5.51
N ASP A 64 -3.01 -9.29 -5.85
CA ASP A 64 -2.47 -8.74 -7.08
C ASP A 64 -1.11 -8.06 -6.90
N MET A 65 -0.42 -8.36 -5.81
CA MET A 65 0.95 -7.91 -5.58
C MET A 65 1.92 -9.08 -5.69
N GLY A 66 3.01 -8.91 -6.44
CA GLY A 66 3.99 -9.96 -6.67
C GLY A 66 5.44 -9.48 -6.57
N VAL A 67 6.33 -10.40 -6.21
CA VAL A 67 7.77 -10.12 -6.06
C VAL A 67 8.41 -10.01 -7.43
N VAL A 68 9.01 -8.85 -7.71
CA VAL A 68 9.76 -8.60 -8.94
C VAL A 68 11.26 -8.74 -8.76
N ASN A 69 11.80 -8.37 -7.61
CA ASN A 69 13.22 -8.55 -7.29
C ASN A 69 13.37 -9.36 -6.00
N PRO A 70 13.67 -10.67 -6.10
CA PRO A 70 13.77 -11.52 -4.93
C PRO A 70 15.07 -11.31 -4.14
N ALA A 71 15.97 -10.41 -4.57
CA ALA A 71 17.21 -10.11 -3.87
C ALA A 71 17.00 -9.34 -2.56
N HIS A 72 15.93 -8.55 -2.46
CA HIS A 72 15.56 -7.83 -1.24
C HIS A 72 15.06 -8.77 -0.15
N LYS A 73 15.36 -8.42 1.10
CA LYS A 73 14.85 -9.06 2.30
C LYS A 73 13.83 -8.18 2.99
N ILE A 74 12.79 -8.79 3.58
CA ILE A 74 11.74 -8.06 4.32
C ILE A 74 12.36 -7.30 5.50
N GLU A 75 13.39 -7.87 6.12
CA GLU A 75 14.08 -7.29 7.27
C GLU A 75 14.76 -5.94 6.96
N GLU A 76 15.07 -5.64 5.69
CA GLU A 76 15.62 -4.34 5.27
C GLU A 76 14.68 -3.17 5.62
N TYR A 77 13.38 -3.44 5.73
CA TYR A 77 12.34 -2.44 5.97
C TYR A 77 11.92 -2.34 7.44
N ILE A 78 12.38 -3.25 8.30
CA ILE A 78 12.00 -3.34 9.71
C ILE A 78 12.93 -2.49 10.58
N ILE A 79 12.34 -1.64 11.42
CA ILE A 79 13.04 -0.90 12.46
C ILE A 79 12.77 -1.58 13.82
N PRO A 80 13.80 -1.99 14.58
CA PRO A 80 13.62 -2.58 15.90
C PRO A 80 12.78 -1.67 16.82
N GLY A 81 11.78 -2.25 17.47
CA GLY A 81 10.90 -1.53 18.40
C GLY A 81 9.62 -0.97 17.78
N ILE A 82 9.58 -0.79 16.46
CA ILE A 82 8.39 -0.32 15.73
C ILE A 82 7.42 -1.50 15.48
N ASP A 83 6.12 -1.21 15.53
CA ASP A 83 5.06 -2.20 15.38
C ASP A 83 4.35 -2.17 14.04
N LEU A 84 4.13 -0.98 13.49
CA LEU A 84 3.37 -0.77 12.27
C LEU A 84 4.24 -0.06 11.23
N PHE A 85 4.35 -0.65 10.05
CA PHE A 85 5.09 -0.08 8.94
C PHE A 85 4.17 0.04 7.73
N PHE A 86 3.97 1.28 7.32
CA PHE A 86 3.22 1.64 6.12
C PHE A 86 4.10 2.46 5.19
N TYR A 87 3.58 2.72 3.99
CA TYR A 87 4.20 3.61 3.04
C TYR A 87 3.12 4.33 2.23
N TYR A 88 3.51 5.46 1.67
CA TYR A 88 2.70 6.20 0.73
C TYR A 88 2.94 5.71 -0.69
N ARG A 89 1.93 5.79 -1.55
CA ARG A 89 2.08 5.59 -2.99
C ARG A 89 1.50 6.78 -3.75
N ILE A 90 1.87 6.91 -5.02
CA ILE A 90 1.28 7.91 -5.92
C ILE A 90 -0.18 7.59 -6.23
N GLY A 91 -1.08 8.42 -5.72
CA GLY A 91 -2.51 8.38 -6.10
C GLY A 91 -2.72 8.86 -7.54
N LEU A 92 -3.28 8.00 -8.39
CA LEU A 92 -3.40 8.26 -9.84
C LEU A 92 -4.53 9.22 -10.25
N LEU A 93 -5.26 9.82 -9.30
CA LEU A 93 -6.34 10.74 -9.64
C LEU A 93 -5.82 12.15 -9.91
N LYS A 94 -5.99 12.60 -11.16
CA LYS A 94 -5.79 13.99 -11.56
C LYS A 94 -7.06 14.81 -11.22
N LEU A 95 -7.02 15.59 -10.13
CA LEU A 95 -8.12 16.50 -9.73
C LEU A 95 -8.01 17.87 -10.42
N THR A 96 -8.65 18.05 -11.57
CA THR A 96 -8.80 19.39 -12.18
C THR A 96 -10.03 20.08 -11.57
N ASN A 97 -9.81 20.98 -10.62
CA ASN A 97 -10.75 21.94 -9.99
C ASN A 97 -11.51 21.45 -8.72
N GLY A 98 -11.33 22.18 -7.62
CA GLY A 98 -12.11 22.08 -6.37
C GLY A 98 -12.00 23.38 -5.54
N SER A 99 -13.02 23.71 -4.75
CA SER A 99 -13.06 24.87 -3.83
C SER A 99 -13.47 24.38 -2.44
N PHE A 100 -12.64 24.63 -1.42
CA PHE A 100 -12.88 24.13 -0.06
C PHE A 100 -13.62 25.15 0.82
N ILE A 101 -14.45 24.65 1.72
CA ILE A 101 -14.94 25.37 2.91
C ILE A 101 -14.58 24.52 4.13
N THR A 102 -13.76 25.04 5.06
CA THR A 102 -13.48 24.37 6.35
C THR A 102 -14.35 24.96 7.47
N PRO A 103 -14.85 24.17 8.44
CA PRO A 103 -15.82 24.64 9.44
C PRO A 103 -15.30 25.58 10.54
N SER A 104 -14.09 26.12 10.46
CA SER A 104 -13.55 26.96 11.55
C SER A 104 -12.67 28.15 11.14
N VAL A 105 -12.34 28.33 9.85
CA VAL A 105 -11.73 29.57 9.36
C VAL A 105 -12.20 29.84 7.94
N GLN A 106 -12.82 30.99 7.72
CA GLN A 106 -13.16 31.46 6.38
C GLN A 106 -11.87 31.94 5.69
N HIS A 107 -11.05 31.00 5.23
CA HIS A 107 -9.98 31.33 4.30
C HIS A 107 -10.59 31.45 2.91
N ASN A 108 -10.54 32.64 2.31
CA ASN A 108 -10.73 32.82 0.87
C ASN A 108 -9.53 32.18 0.16
N VAL A 109 -9.55 30.86 0.03
CA VAL A 109 -8.59 30.17 -0.83
C VAL A 109 -9.25 29.93 -2.17
N THR A 110 -9.10 30.93 -3.05
CA THR A 110 -9.67 30.95 -4.40
C THR A 110 -9.00 29.95 -5.36
N SER A 111 -8.02 29.18 -4.88
CA SER A 111 -7.37 28.09 -5.58
C SER A 111 -6.48 27.34 -4.58
N ILE A 112 -6.96 26.19 -4.08
CA ILE A 112 -6.10 25.21 -3.44
C ILE A 112 -5.79 24.15 -4.50
N ASN A 113 -4.62 24.25 -5.13
CA ASN A 113 -4.10 23.19 -5.99
C ASN A 113 -3.56 22.06 -5.10
N TYR A 114 -4.46 21.30 -4.46
CA TYR A 114 -4.09 20.03 -3.84
C TYR A 114 -4.37 18.91 -4.81
N TRP A 115 -3.32 18.54 -5.52
CA TRP A 115 -3.26 17.29 -6.25
C TRP A 115 -2.69 16.26 -5.28
N GLY A 116 -3.49 15.73 -4.35
CA GLY A 116 -2.94 14.87 -3.29
C GLY A 116 -2.40 13.56 -3.88
N PRO A 117 -1.08 13.32 -3.97
CA PRO A 117 -0.60 12.13 -4.64
C PRO A 117 0.00 11.16 -3.63
N PHE A 118 -0.43 11.17 -2.37
CA PHE A 118 0.09 10.26 -1.37
C PHE A 118 -1.08 9.72 -0.55
N ASP A 119 -1.54 8.52 -0.89
CA ASP A 119 -2.41 7.70 -0.04
C ASP A 119 -1.57 6.65 0.69
N ILE A 120 -1.92 6.36 1.94
CA ILE A 120 -1.25 5.30 2.70
C ILE A 120 -1.70 3.97 2.09
N MET A 121 -0.77 3.15 1.62
CA MET A 121 -1.11 1.86 1.00
C MET A 121 -1.77 0.91 2.01
N ALA A 122 -3.00 0.50 1.75
CA ALA A 122 -3.68 -0.54 2.51
C ALA A 122 -3.50 -1.96 1.98
N ASP A 123 -2.93 -2.12 0.78
CA ASP A 123 -2.77 -3.46 0.18
C ASP A 123 -1.43 -4.13 0.52
N SER A 124 -0.50 -3.39 1.14
CA SER A 124 0.68 -3.98 1.75
C SER A 124 1.23 -3.16 2.91
N PHE A 125 1.55 -3.84 4.00
CA PHE A 125 2.10 -3.27 5.23
C PHE A 125 2.84 -4.35 6.03
N ILE A 126 3.85 -3.94 6.81
CA ILE A 126 4.58 -4.83 7.72
C ILE A 126 4.09 -4.59 9.14
N LEU A 127 3.92 -5.68 9.88
CA LEU A 127 3.34 -5.68 11.22
C LEU A 127 4.20 -6.50 12.16
N ARG A 128 4.52 -5.95 13.33
CA ARG A 128 5.00 -6.73 14.46
C ARG A 128 3.82 -7.39 15.17
N ASN A 129 3.97 -8.64 15.58
CA ASN A 129 2.91 -9.38 16.25
C ASN A 129 2.77 -8.99 17.73
N THR A 130 2.12 -7.86 17.98
CA THR A 130 1.84 -7.37 19.34
C THR A 130 0.36 -7.14 19.56
N ASN A 131 -0.04 -7.03 20.83
CA ASN A 131 -1.42 -6.70 21.17
C ASN A 131 -1.84 -5.33 20.61
N TYR A 132 -0.90 -4.39 20.53
CA TYR A 132 -1.12 -3.07 19.94
C TYR A 132 -1.50 -3.19 18.46
N THR A 133 -0.71 -3.91 17.68
CA THR A 133 -0.96 -4.13 16.24
C THR A 133 -2.30 -4.81 15.99
N ARG A 134 -2.62 -5.86 16.75
CA ARG A 134 -3.90 -6.58 16.61
C ARG A 134 -5.08 -5.69 16.97
N THR A 135 -4.93 -4.80 17.96
CA THR A 135 -5.97 -3.82 18.32
C THR A 135 -6.17 -2.79 17.22
N PHE A 136 -5.08 -2.28 16.63
CA PHE A 136 -5.13 -1.37 15.48
C PHE A 136 -5.87 -2.00 14.29
N LEU A 137 -5.53 -3.24 13.92
CA LEU A 137 -6.20 -3.95 12.82
C LEU A 137 -7.70 -4.17 13.07
N ARG A 138 -8.09 -4.52 14.30
CA ARG A 138 -9.50 -4.68 14.66
C ARG A 138 -10.25 -3.34 14.58
N TYR A 139 -9.64 -2.26 15.05
CA TYR A 139 -10.24 -0.93 14.92
C TYR A 139 -10.43 -0.52 13.46
N TRP A 140 -9.43 -0.79 12.61
CA TRP A 140 -9.54 -0.53 11.18
C TRP A 140 -10.62 -1.40 10.53
N ALA A 141 -10.78 -2.65 10.92
CA ALA A 141 -11.91 -3.45 10.45
C ALA A 141 -13.26 -2.82 10.89
N ASP A 142 -13.36 -2.43 12.17
CA ASP A 142 -14.58 -1.88 12.77
C ASP A 142 -14.92 -0.47 12.27
N SER A 143 -13.99 0.25 11.64
CA SER A 143 -14.29 1.56 11.04
C SER A 143 -15.34 1.45 9.93
N TYR A 144 -15.52 0.27 9.34
CA TYR A 144 -16.65 -0.02 8.45
C TYR A 144 -18.00 0.42 9.03
N TYR A 145 -18.23 0.22 10.33
CA TYR A 145 -19.50 0.54 10.98
C TYR A 145 -19.60 2.00 11.43
N LYS A 146 -18.49 2.74 11.41
CA LYS A 146 -18.43 4.14 11.87
C LYS A 146 -18.67 5.13 10.74
N VAL A 147 -18.33 4.76 9.52
CA VAL A 147 -18.52 5.58 8.34
C VAL A 147 -19.85 5.24 7.68
N GLN A 148 -20.55 6.25 7.16
CA GLN A 148 -21.75 5.98 6.37
C GLN A 148 -21.36 5.25 5.08
N TYR A 149 -22.22 4.34 4.62
CA TYR A 149 -22.09 3.51 3.42
C TYR A 149 -21.81 4.30 2.11
N TYR A 150 -21.82 5.63 2.16
CA TYR A 150 -21.70 6.54 1.03
C TYR A 150 -20.27 6.94 0.66
N ALA A 151 -19.27 6.64 1.50
CA ALA A 151 -17.89 6.76 1.05
C ALA A 151 -17.69 5.73 -0.07
N PHE A 152 -17.47 6.22 -1.30
CA PHE A 152 -17.23 5.44 -2.52
C PHE A 152 -16.04 4.46 -2.45
N PHE A 153 -15.43 4.33 -1.28
CA PHE A 153 -14.16 3.70 -1.07
C PHE A 153 -14.17 2.70 0.06
N ASN A 154 -13.40 1.66 -0.21
CA ASN A 154 -13.13 0.54 0.65
C ASN A 154 -12.18 0.96 1.80
N ASP A 155 -11.51 -0.01 2.39
CA ASP A 155 -10.60 0.16 3.53
C ASP A 155 -9.45 1.16 3.31
N ASN A 156 -8.97 1.35 2.07
CA ASN A 156 -7.77 2.13 1.77
C ASN A 156 -7.91 3.63 2.09
N PRO A 157 -8.87 4.40 1.55
CA PRO A 157 -9.10 5.77 2.01
C PRO A 157 -9.46 5.84 3.49
N ILE A 158 -10.29 4.94 4.00
CA ILE A 158 -10.69 4.93 5.42
C ILE A 158 -9.50 4.77 6.38
N LEU A 159 -8.39 4.18 5.92
CA LEU A 159 -7.13 4.16 6.68
C LEU A 159 -6.71 5.56 7.12
N HIS A 160 -6.91 6.60 6.30
CA HIS A 160 -6.63 7.98 6.69
C HIS A 160 -7.44 8.41 7.92
N GLN A 161 -8.72 8.01 8.03
CA GLN A 161 -9.54 8.28 9.22
C GLN A 161 -9.04 7.48 10.43
N VAL A 162 -8.68 6.22 10.23
CA VAL A 162 -8.14 5.38 11.31
C VAL A 162 -6.88 6.00 11.88
N PHE A 163 -5.99 6.51 11.02
CA PHE A 163 -4.86 7.28 11.48
C PHE A 163 -5.32 8.52 12.27
N MET A 164 -6.36 9.24 11.83
CA MET A 164 -6.83 10.47 12.52
C MET A 164 -7.30 10.14 13.92
N ASP A 165 -8.04 9.05 14.06
CA ASP A 165 -8.57 8.61 15.34
C ASP A 165 -7.46 8.18 16.32
N TYR A 166 -6.38 7.58 15.83
CA TYR A 166 -5.29 7.08 16.67
C TYR A 166 -4.24 8.14 17.03
N PHE A 167 -3.92 9.04 16.10
CA PHE A 167 -2.69 9.82 16.18
C PHE A 167 -2.90 11.33 16.09
N ALA A 168 -4.03 11.81 15.56
CA ALA A 168 -4.28 13.24 15.46
C ALA A 168 -4.80 13.80 16.79
N LYS A 169 -4.26 14.95 17.21
CA LYS A 169 -4.83 15.73 18.33
C LYS A 169 -6.19 16.31 17.96
N ASP A 170 -6.30 16.87 16.75
CA ASP A 170 -7.52 17.48 16.21
C ASP A 170 -8.28 16.50 15.31
N LYS A 171 -8.56 15.29 15.81
CA LYS A 171 -9.10 14.17 15.03
C LYS A 171 -10.43 14.45 14.30
N ASP A 172 -11.23 15.38 14.82
CA ASP A 172 -12.58 15.65 14.32
C ASP A 172 -12.62 16.71 13.21
N ILE A 173 -11.51 17.43 12.95
CA ILE A 173 -11.52 18.61 12.04
C ILE A 173 -11.86 18.24 10.58
N CYS A 174 -11.44 17.05 10.13
CA CYS A 174 -11.71 16.57 8.77
C CYS A 174 -12.96 15.67 8.71
N PHE A 175 -13.49 15.23 9.85
CA PHE A 175 -14.61 14.28 9.89
C PHE A 175 -15.88 14.77 9.17
N PRO A 176 -16.26 16.07 9.21
CA PRO A 176 -17.39 16.57 8.44
C PRO A 176 -17.25 16.33 6.92
N LEU A 177 -16.04 16.44 6.35
CA LEU A 177 -15.80 16.20 4.93
C LEU A 177 -16.04 14.73 4.56
N LEU A 178 -15.61 13.80 5.44
CA LEU A 178 -15.85 12.37 5.27
C LEU A 178 -17.35 12.04 5.29
N MET A 179 -18.11 12.67 6.20
CA MET A 179 -19.54 12.40 6.37
C MET A 179 -20.40 12.91 5.21
N THR A 180 -19.92 13.91 4.47
CA THR A 180 -20.60 14.45 3.29
C THR A 180 -20.07 13.88 1.97
N ALA A 181 -18.96 13.15 1.98
CA ALA A 181 -18.35 12.63 0.77
C ALA A 181 -19.25 11.58 0.10
N GLY A 182 -19.72 11.89 -1.11
CA GLY A 182 -20.51 11.00 -1.96
C GLY A 182 -19.83 10.73 -3.30
N THR A 183 -18.63 11.27 -3.54
CA THR A 183 -17.89 11.13 -4.78
C THR A 183 -16.40 10.82 -4.56
N ILE A 184 -15.75 10.39 -5.64
CA ILE A 184 -14.30 10.22 -5.70
C ILE A 184 -13.57 11.51 -5.29
N ILE A 185 -13.99 12.66 -5.84
CA ILE A 185 -13.36 13.96 -5.59
C ILE A 185 -13.46 14.35 -4.13
N GLU A 186 -14.66 14.31 -3.53
CA GLU A 186 -14.88 14.68 -2.12
C GLU A 186 -14.11 13.79 -1.15
N THR A 187 -13.89 12.51 -1.50
CA THR A 187 -13.04 11.63 -0.68
C THR A 187 -11.58 12.07 -0.74
N TYR A 188 -11.06 12.43 -1.91
CA TYR A 188 -9.70 12.97 -2.02
C TYR A 188 -9.56 14.32 -1.32
N GLU A 189 -10.59 15.16 -1.33
CA GLU A 189 -10.66 16.40 -0.55
C GLU A 189 -10.53 16.12 0.95
N TRP A 190 -11.26 15.12 1.45
CA TRP A 190 -11.13 14.65 2.82
C TRP A 190 -9.72 14.10 3.12
N MET A 191 -9.17 13.24 2.26
CA MET A 191 -7.81 12.71 2.42
C MET A 191 -6.76 13.85 2.44
N ALA A 192 -6.93 14.86 1.58
CA ALA A 192 -6.09 16.05 1.58
C ALA A 192 -6.17 16.81 2.91
N CYS A 193 -7.37 16.96 3.48
CA CYS A 193 -7.54 17.52 4.83
C CYS A 193 -6.76 16.69 5.87
N THR A 194 -6.88 15.36 5.87
CA THR A 194 -6.13 14.52 6.83
C THR A 194 -4.63 14.75 6.67
N ASN A 195 -4.11 14.70 5.44
CA ASN A 195 -2.70 14.96 5.15
C ASN A 195 -2.25 16.34 5.63
N TYR A 196 -3.10 17.37 5.55
CA TYR A 196 -2.83 18.71 6.07
C TYR A 196 -2.76 18.77 7.59
N VAL A 197 -3.67 18.12 8.32
CA VAL A 197 -3.72 18.15 9.80
C VAL A 197 -2.41 17.64 10.40
N TYR A 198 -1.87 16.61 9.79
CA TYR A 198 -0.58 16.04 10.17
C TYR A 198 0.62 16.75 9.49
N GLY A 199 0.36 17.71 8.59
CA GLY A 199 1.24 18.40 7.64
C GLY A 199 2.66 18.70 8.11
N ASN A 200 2.84 18.95 9.41
CA ASN A 200 4.12 19.33 10.00
C ASN A 200 4.84 18.22 10.80
N ASN A 201 4.13 17.21 11.35
CA ASN A 201 4.76 16.06 12.05
C ASN A 201 5.27 14.98 11.09
N TRP A 202 4.74 15.01 9.89
CA TRP A 202 4.97 14.14 8.73
C TRP A 202 6.38 14.11 8.12
N THR A 203 7.31 14.95 8.56
CA THR A 203 8.69 14.99 8.04
C THR A 203 9.59 13.94 8.70
N GLN A 204 9.13 13.32 9.78
CA GLN A 204 9.84 12.25 10.48
C GLN A 204 9.51 10.88 9.87
N GLU A 205 10.51 10.02 9.75
CA GLU A 205 10.31 8.63 9.30
C GLU A 205 9.49 7.80 10.30
N ILE A 206 9.60 8.14 11.57
CA ILE A 206 8.79 7.61 12.66
C ILE A 206 7.61 8.57 12.82
N PHE A 207 6.42 8.07 12.53
CA PHE A 207 5.17 8.84 12.59
C PHE A 207 4.66 8.96 14.02
N ASP A 208 4.85 7.89 14.81
CA ASP A 208 4.55 7.76 16.24
C ASP A 208 5.57 6.77 16.83
N ASP A 209 5.76 6.72 18.15
CA ASP A 209 6.74 5.86 18.84
C ASP A 209 6.72 4.38 18.39
N ARG A 210 5.60 3.92 17.81
CA ARG A 210 5.39 2.55 17.34
C ARG A 210 5.02 2.42 15.88
N VAL A 211 4.99 3.52 15.12
CA VAL A 211 4.47 3.55 13.74
C VAL A 211 5.40 4.31 12.81
N VAL A 212 5.65 3.72 11.65
CA VAL A 212 6.45 4.31 10.57
C VAL A 212 5.60 4.39 9.31
N ILE A 213 5.67 5.55 8.64
CA ILE A 213 5.07 5.73 7.31
C ILE A 213 6.16 6.23 6.36
N ARG A 214 6.57 5.38 5.42
CA ARG A 214 7.62 5.70 4.45
C ARG A 214 7.08 6.59 3.34
N LYS A 215 7.82 7.67 3.05
CA LYS A 215 7.47 8.68 2.04
C LYS A 215 8.42 8.76 0.87
N LYS A 216 9.70 8.45 1.11
CA LYS A 216 10.69 8.40 0.06
C LYS A 216 10.61 7.05 -0.63
N TYR A 217 10.54 7.06 -1.96
CA TYR A 217 10.46 5.86 -2.77
C TYR A 217 11.58 4.86 -2.47
N GLU A 218 12.78 5.35 -2.12
CA GLU A 218 13.94 4.53 -1.70
C GLU A 218 13.67 3.63 -0.48
N LYS A 219 12.62 3.93 0.32
CA LYS A 219 12.28 3.21 1.56
C LYS A 219 11.02 2.38 1.45
N MET A 220 10.40 2.36 0.27
CA MET A 220 9.19 1.58 0.00
C MET A 220 9.58 0.20 -0.51
N TRP A 221 8.82 -0.82 -0.15
CA TRP A 221 9.04 -2.19 -0.65
C TRP A 221 8.16 -2.54 -1.85
N ALA A 222 7.21 -1.67 -2.20
CA ALA A 222 6.28 -1.93 -3.29
C ALA A 222 6.02 -0.69 -4.13
N ARG A 223 5.91 -0.90 -5.45
CA ARG A 223 5.64 0.15 -6.44
C ARG A 223 4.32 -0.12 -7.16
N ASP A 224 3.51 0.91 -7.32
CA ASP A 224 2.19 0.86 -7.96
C ASP A 224 2.31 0.87 -9.49
N HIS A 225 1.42 0.15 -10.20
CA HIS A 225 1.34 0.16 -11.67
C HIS A 225 1.31 1.57 -12.28
N GLY A 226 0.73 2.54 -11.57
CA GLY A 226 0.73 3.95 -11.96
C GLY A 226 2.13 4.57 -11.97
N GLU A 227 2.93 4.28 -10.95
CA GLU A 227 4.31 4.75 -10.82
C GLU A 227 5.22 4.11 -11.87
N TYR A 228 4.99 2.84 -12.21
CA TYR A 228 5.62 2.21 -13.38
C TYR A 228 5.26 2.97 -14.66
N SER A 229 4.00 3.34 -14.85
CA SER A 229 3.52 4.07 -16.04
C SER A 229 4.14 5.47 -16.14
N ILE A 230 4.20 6.22 -15.03
CA ILE A 230 4.89 7.52 -14.93
C ILE A 230 6.37 7.37 -15.33
N ALA A 231 7.01 6.32 -14.83
CA ALA A 231 8.39 5.99 -15.15
C ALA A 231 8.58 5.40 -16.56
N LYS A 232 7.56 5.40 -17.44
CA LYS A 232 7.61 4.79 -18.77
C LYS A 232 8.06 3.32 -18.73
N ASN A 233 7.55 2.60 -17.72
CA ASN A 233 7.78 1.18 -17.44
C ASN A 233 9.24 0.84 -17.14
N LYS A 234 10.03 1.84 -16.71
CA LYS A 234 11.41 1.65 -16.31
C LYS A 234 11.47 1.08 -14.89
N TRP A 235 12.43 0.19 -14.68
CA TRP A 235 12.68 -0.52 -13.43
C TRP A 235 14.07 -0.16 -12.86
N SER A 236 14.27 -0.32 -11.56
CA SER A 236 15.53 -0.03 -10.86
C SER A 236 15.79 -1.08 -9.79
N ASP A 237 17.03 -1.24 -9.35
CA ASP A 237 17.39 -2.32 -8.43
C ASP A 237 16.59 -2.30 -7.12
N ARG A 238 16.18 -1.13 -6.60
CA ARG A 238 15.28 -1.02 -5.43
C ARG A 238 13.86 -1.60 -5.57
N ASP A 239 13.39 -1.89 -6.78
CA ASP A 239 12.02 -2.38 -6.97
C ASP A 239 11.89 -3.80 -6.41
N PHE A 240 11.14 -3.98 -5.33
CA PHE A 240 10.99 -5.29 -4.70
C PHE A 240 9.66 -5.97 -5.06
N ILE A 241 8.53 -5.36 -4.70
CA ILE A 241 7.18 -5.87 -4.98
C ILE A 241 6.47 -4.92 -5.96
N ALA A 242 5.69 -5.48 -6.87
CA ALA A 242 4.85 -4.70 -7.77
C ALA A 242 3.37 -4.91 -7.47
N HIS A 243 2.60 -3.83 -7.46
CA HIS A 243 1.15 -3.84 -7.30
C HIS A 243 0.43 -3.73 -8.65
N GLY A 244 -0.78 -4.31 -8.75
CA GLY A 244 -1.59 -4.34 -9.97
C GLY A 244 -1.36 -5.56 -10.87
N TRP A 245 -0.63 -6.58 -10.42
CA TRP A 245 -0.32 -7.81 -11.15
C TRP A 245 -1.49 -8.81 -11.16
N LYS A 246 -2.61 -8.38 -11.75
CA LYS A 246 -3.86 -9.13 -11.84
C LYS A 246 -3.91 -10.06 -13.06
N GLU A 247 -4.32 -11.32 -12.87
CA GLU A 247 -4.40 -12.33 -13.96
C GLU A 247 -5.29 -11.88 -15.14
N GLN A 248 -6.43 -11.26 -14.84
CA GLN A 248 -7.37 -10.76 -15.87
C GLN A 248 -6.77 -9.66 -16.76
N TRP A 249 -5.65 -9.06 -16.35
CA TRP A 249 -4.92 -8.04 -17.11
C TRP A 249 -3.65 -8.61 -17.76
N ARG A 250 -3.49 -9.93 -17.84
CA ARG A 250 -2.27 -10.58 -18.36
C ARG A 250 -1.84 -10.07 -19.73
N SER A 251 -2.79 -9.83 -20.66
CA SER A 251 -2.50 -9.24 -21.97
C SER A 251 -2.04 -7.78 -21.92
N ASN A 252 -2.45 -7.04 -20.87
CA ASN A 252 -2.12 -5.63 -20.66
C ASN A 252 -0.86 -5.46 -19.78
N ILE A 253 -0.55 -6.41 -18.90
CA ILE A 253 0.67 -6.43 -18.07
C ILE A 253 1.93 -6.33 -18.94
N ASP A 254 1.94 -6.97 -20.11
CA ASP A 254 3.04 -6.88 -21.09
C ASP A 254 3.28 -5.46 -21.64
N THR A 255 2.35 -4.51 -21.41
CA THR A 255 2.46 -3.11 -21.87
C THR A 255 3.02 -2.14 -20.83
N TRP A 256 2.95 -2.48 -19.54
CA TRP A 256 3.43 -1.61 -18.44
C TRP A 256 4.43 -2.26 -17.48
N PHE A 257 4.61 -3.58 -17.56
CA PHE A 257 5.46 -4.33 -16.64
C PHE A 257 6.79 -4.75 -17.30
N PRO A 258 7.94 -4.71 -16.60
CA PRO A 258 9.24 -5.06 -17.16
C PRO A 258 9.36 -6.54 -17.59
N TYR A 259 8.42 -7.40 -17.19
CA TYR A 259 8.34 -8.82 -17.52
C TYR A 259 7.56 -9.11 -18.81
N LYS A 260 7.79 -8.30 -19.86
CA LYS A 260 7.24 -8.57 -21.20
C LYS A 260 7.68 -9.94 -21.68
N ASN A 261 6.72 -10.83 -21.96
CA ASN A 261 6.95 -12.24 -22.34
C ASN A 261 7.62 -13.11 -21.27
N ALA A 262 7.57 -12.74 -19.98
CA ALA A 262 8.00 -13.65 -18.95
C ALA A 262 7.18 -14.94 -19.06
N LYS A 263 7.83 -16.10 -18.93
CA LYS A 263 7.08 -17.30 -18.60
C LYS A 263 6.51 -17.06 -17.21
N TYR A 264 5.30 -16.52 -17.17
CA TYR A 264 4.47 -16.23 -16.00
C TYR A 264 4.20 -17.46 -15.10
N ASN A 265 4.75 -18.61 -15.46
CA ASN A 265 4.62 -19.88 -14.78
C ASN A 265 5.91 -20.10 -13.98
N PHE A 266 5.89 -19.71 -12.72
CA PHE A 266 6.95 -20.04 -11.78
C PHE A 266 7.05 -21.56 -11.63
N ASP A 267 8.26 -22.10 -11.76
CA ASP A 267 8.55 -23.46 -11.35
C ASP A 267 8.79 -23.49 -9.84
N LEU A 268 7.72 -23.80 -9.10
CA LEU A 268 7.74 -23.85 -7.64
C LEU A 268 8.69 -24.91 -7.08
N THR A 269 9.14 -25.87 -7.90
CA THR A 269 10.10 -26.90 -7.47
C THR A 269 11.52 -26.33 -7.34
N LEU A 270 11.84 -25.25 -8.07
CA LEU A 270 13.15 -24.60 -8.00
C LEU A 270 13.31 -23.69 -6.77
N CYS A 271 12.21 -23.19 -6.21
CA CYS A 271 12.21 -22.10 -5.23
C CYS A 271 12.96 -22.38 -3.92
N GLY A 272 13.09 -23.65 -3.52
CA GLY A 272 13.87 -24.06 -2.35
C GLY A 272 15.32 -24.45 -2.68
N THR A 273 15.79 -24.16 -3.89
CA THR A 273 17.11 -24.60 -4.39
C THR A 273 17.97 -23.40 -4.77
N LYS A 274 19.26 -23.64 -5.04
CA LYS A 274 20.18 -22.62 -5.61
C LYS A 274 19.70 -22.02 -6.94
N ASP A 275 18.76 -22.69 -7.60
CA ASP A 275 18.23 -22.30 -8.90
C ASP A 275 16.94 -21.46 -8.79
N ALA A 276 16.49 -21.09 -7.58
CA ALA A 276 15.28 -20.30 -7.37
C ALA A 276 15.23 -19.01 -8.22
N LEU A 277 16.37 -18.31 -8.33
CA LEU A 277 16.51 -17.08 -9.11
C LEU A 277 16.21 -17.26 -10.60
N LYS A 278 16.26 -18.49 -11.13
CA LYS A 278 15.86 -18.77 -12.51
C LYS A 278 14.39 -18.42 -12.74
N ASN A 279 13.52 -18.47 -11.73
CA ASN A 279 12.12 -18.08 -11.90
C ASN A 279 11.94 -16.59 -12.26
N TRP A 280 12.86 -15.72 -11.86
CA TRP A 280 12.82 -14.28 -12.19
C TRP A 280 13.65 -14.03 -13.45
N HIS A 281 13.12 -14.49 -14.58
CA HIS A 281 13.72 -14.29 -15.90
C HIS A 281 13.44 -12.88 -16.43
N TYR A 282 14.41 -11.98 -16.30
CA TYR A 282 14.46 -10.76 -17.09
C TYR A 282 14.91 -11.14 -18.51
N PRO A 283 14.16 -10.82 -19.59
CA PRO A 283 14.61 -11.15 -20.94
C PRO A 283 16.03 -10.57 -21.17
N ASN A 284 16.99 -11.39 -21.59
CA ASN A 284 18.39 -11.04 -21.81
C ASN A 284 19.25 -10.68 -20.58
N GLY A 285 18.82 -11.00 -19.35
CA GLY A 285 19.59 -10.71 -18.13
C GLY A 285 19.67 -9.20 -17.90
N THR A 286 18.74 -8.66 -17.11
CA THR A 286 18.52 -7.20 -16.96
C THR A 286 18.50 -6.51 -18.33
N ARG A 287 17.38 -6.46 -19.07
CA ARG A 287 17.32 -5.62 -20.28
C ARG A 287 17.88 -4.23 -19.93
N PRO A 288 19.07 -3.84 -20.42
CA PRO A 288 19.69 -2.57 -20.03
C PRO A 288 18.81 -1.40 -20.45
N GLU A 289 17.96 -1.61 -21.46
CA GLU A 289 17.02 -0.64 -21.98
C GLU A 289 15.88 -0.28 -21.03
N ILE A 290 15.49 -1.12 -20.07
CA ILE A 290 14.40 -0.80 -19.13
C ILE A 290 14.91 -0.53 -17.71
N LYS A 291 16.14 -0.94 -17.39
CA LYS A 291 16.78 -0.60 -16.12
C LYS A 291 17.18 0.87 -16.15
N ILE A 292 16.91 1.58 -15.06
CA ILE A 292 17.35 2.97 -14.83
C ILE A 292 17.98 3.08 -13.45
N GLU A 293 18.84 4.09 -13.29
CA GLU A 293 19.42 4.43 -12.00
C GLU A 293 18.35 4.96 -11.05
N GLU A 294 18.46 4.64 -9.76
CA GLU A 294 17.47 5.03 -8.75
C GLU A 294 17.29 6.55 -8.68
N ALA A 295 18.38 7.31 -8.76
CA ALA A 295 18.34 8.78 -8.81
C ALA A 295 17.60 9.33 -10.05
N GLN A 296 17.64 8.62 -11.18
CA GLN A 296 16.87 9.00 -12.36
C GLN A 296 15.39 8.67 -12.19
N LEU A 297 15.08 7.53 -11.55
CA LEU A 297 13.71 7.18 -11.22
C LEU A 297 13.08 8.22 -10.28
N ASP A 298 13.80 8.61 -9.22
CA ASP A 298 13.34 9.65 -8.29
C ASP A 298 13.09 10.96 -9.00
N LYS A 299 14.01 11.40 -9.86
CA LYS A 299 13.80 12.61 -10.66
C LYS A 299 12.54 12.56 -11.53
N ILE A 300 12.20 11.39 -12.09
CA ILE A 300 10.98 11.22 -12.90
C ILE A 300 9.73 11.30 -12.02
N LEU A 301 9.71 10.56 -10.90
CA LEU A 301 8.56 10.52 -9.99
C LEU A 301 8.35 11.88 -9.31
N ASP A 302 9.41 12.48 -8.77
CA ASP A 302 9.37 13.81 -8.15
C ASP A 302 9.03 14.90 -9.18
N GLY A 303 9.53 14.77 -10.41
CA GLY A 303 9.20 15.65 -11.52
C GLY A 303 7.71 15.59 -11.86
N TRP A 304 7.14 14.39 -11.93
CA TRP A 304 5.71 14.20 -12.14
C TRP A 304 4.88 14.80 -11.00
N VAL A 305 5.27 14.51 -9.74
CA VAL A 305 4.62 15.11 -8.57
C VAL A 305 4.69 16.64 -8.66
N SER A 306 5.85 17.21 -8.97
CA SER A 306 6.05 18.67 -9.08
C SER A 306 5.25 19.30 -10.20
N ASP A 307 5.19 18.68 -11.38
CA ASP A 307 4.44 19.21 -12.53
C ASP A 307 2.93 19.15 -12.31
N VAL A 308 2.47 18.13 -11.60
CA VAL A 308 1.08 18.05 -11.16
C VAL A 308 0.75 19.22 -10.21
N HIS A 309 1.66 19.66 -9.33
CA HIS A 309 1.44 20.78 -8.40
C HIS A 309 1.49 22.20 -9.04
N LYS A 310 1.87 22.34 -10.30
CA LYS A 310 2.01 23.65 -10.98
C LYS A 310 0.71 24.20 -11.59
N PHE A 311 -0.34 23.39 -11.67
CA PHE A 311 -1.66 23.76 -12.21
C PHE A 311 -2.65 23.99 -11.09
#